data_AF-A0A2G8RKM1-F1
#
_entry.id   AF-A0A2G8RKM1-F1
#
_cell.length_a   1.000
_cell.length_b   1.000
_cell.length_c   1.000
_cell.angle_alpha   90.00
_cell.angle_beta   90.00
_cell.angle_gamma   90.00
#
_symmetry.space_group_name_H-M   'P 1'
#
loop_
_entity.id
_entity.type
_entity.pdbx_description
1 polymer ?
#
loop_
_entity_poly.entity_id
_entity_poly.type
_entity_poly.pdbx_seq_one_letter_code
_entity_poly.pdbx_strand_id
1 'polypeptide(L)'
;MLRHIFADGGYAGPKLREALTQIARRTLQIAKRSDSAKGFDVLPRRWVVERTLSWLGRCRRLSKDWEKSIASAEAWVLIANIRRVTRYLVKHRKQ
;
A
#
# COMPACT_ATOMS: atom_id res chain seq x y z
N MET A 1 -9.84 -7.88 -11.58
CA MET A 1 -10.05 -6.61 -10.83
C MET A 1 -9.61 -6.78 -9.38
N LEU A 2 -8.92 -5.80 -8.79
CA LEU A 2 -8.64 -5.72 -7.34
C LEU A 2 -9.98 -5.65 -6.58
N ARG A 3 -10.24 -6.54 -5.61
CA ARG A 3 -11.51 -6.57 -4.82
C ARG A 3 -11.33 -6.12 -3.38
N HIS A 4 -10.17 -6.41 -2.79
CA HIS A 4 -9.82 -6.08 -1.41
C HIS A 4 -8.61 -5.16 -1.36
N ILE A 5 -8.65 -4.17 -0.48
CA ILE A 5 -7.55 -3.26 -0.16
C ILE A 5 -7.18 -3.51 1.30
N PHE A 6 -5.90 -3.77 1.55
CA PHE A 6 -5.35 -3.88 2.89
C PHE A 6 -4.60 -2.59 3.23
N ALA A 7 -4.80 -2.05 4.43
CA ALA A 7 -4.07 -0.90 4.94
C ALA A 7 -3.61 -1.13 6.37
N ASP A 8 -2.53 -0.45 6.77
CA ASP A 8 -2.02 -0.50 8.15
C ASP A 8 -2.97 0.21 9.14
N GLY A 9 -2.83 -0.11 10.43
CA GLY A 9 -3.59 0.52 11.52
C GLY A 9 -3.55 2.05 11.53
N GLY A 10 -2.46 2.68 11.08
CA GLY A 10 -2.36 4.14 10.96
C GLY A 10 -3.39 4.77 10.02
N TYR A 11 -4.01 3.98 9.13
CA TYR A 11 -5.02 4.44 8.17
C TYR A 11 -6.46 4.06 8.56
N ALA A 12 -6.71 3.70 9.82
CA ALA A 12 -8.04 3.35 10.30
C ALA A 12 -9.05 4.53 10.33
N GLY A 13 -8.58 5.76 10.09
CA GLY A 13 -9.39 6.97 10.13
C GLY A 13 -10.33 7.18 8.92
N PRO A 14 -11.24 8.17 9.01
CA PRO A 14 -12.25 8.44 7.98
C PRO A 14 -11.64 8.87 6.64
N LYS A 15 -10.51 9.60 6.67
CA LYS A 15 -9.86 10.15 5.47
C LYS A 15 -9.60 9.10 4.38
N LEU A 16 -9.02 7.96 4.72
CA LEU A 16 -8.76 6.91 3.72
C LEU A 16 -10.07 6.26 3.25
N ARG A 17 -11.01 6.03 4.18
CA ARG A 17 -12.30 5.42 3.87
C ARG A 17 -13.08 6.27 2.88
N GLU A 18 -13.15 7.58 3.10
CA GLU A 18 -13.80 8.56 2.23
C GLU A 18 -13.09 8.72 0.88
N ALA A 19 -11.76 8.75 0.85
CA ALA A 19 -11.03 8.78 -0.43
C ALA A 19 -11.33 7.54 -1.29
N LEU A 20 -11.51 6.37 -0.67
CA LEU A 20 -11.78 5.12 -1.40
C LEU A 20 -13.20 5.03 -1.95
N THR A 21 -14.20 5.68 -1.34
CA THR A 21 -15.58 5.66 -1.88
C THR A 21 -15.64 6.30 -3.26
N GLN A 22 -14.78 7.28 -3.54
CA GLN A 22 -14.70 7.96 -4.84
C GLN A 22 -14.03 7.11 -5.93
N ILE A 23 -13.11 6.20 -5.55
CA ILE A 23 -12.24 5.50 -6.50
C ILE A 23 -12.80 4.12 -6.88
N ALA A 24 -13.39 3.38 -5.93
CA ALA A 24 -14.10 2.14 -6.24
C ALA A 24 -14.85 1.57 -5.02
N ARG A 25 -15.97 0.87 -5.27
CA ARG A 25 -16.62 -0.02 -4.28
C ARG A 25 -15.71 -1.21 -3.97
N ARG A 26 -14.80 -1.06 -3.02
CA ARG A 26 -13.83 -2.10 -2.59
C ARG A 26 -13.87 -2.26 -1.08
N THR A 27 -13.66 -3.49 -0.63
CA THR A 27 -13.55 -3.77 0.81
C THR A 27 -12.19 -3.29 1.31
N LEU A 28 -12.21 -2.30 2.22
CA LEU A 28 -11.03 -1.88 2.97
C LEU A 28 -10.92 -2.73 4.24
N GLN A 29 -9.81 -3.46 4.37
CA GLN A 29 -9.47 -4.19 5.58
C GLN A 29 -8.25 -3.53 6.24
N ILE A 30 -8.43 -3.06 7.48
CA ILE A 30 -7.34 -2.52 8.28
C ILE A 30 -6.64 -3.66 9.01
N ALA A 31 -5.36 -3.84 8.76
CA ALA A 31 -4.50 -4.76 9.50
C ALA A 31 -3.99 -4.07 10.77
N LYS A 32 -4.84 -4.00 11.80
CA LYS A 32 -4.52 -3.46 13.13
C LYS A 32 -4.60 -4.57 14.17
N ARG A 33 -3.69 -4.53 15.15
CA ARG A 33 -3.79 -5.37 16.35
C ARG A 33 -4.99 -4.97 17.18
N SER A 34 -5.59 -5.92 17.89
CA SER A 34 -6.53 -5.59 18.96
C SER A 34 -5.84 -4.72 20.02
N ASP A 35 -6.56 -3.71 20.52
CA ASP A 35 -6.07 -2.84 21.59
C ASP A 35 -5.93 -3.62 22.92
N SER A 36 -6.62 -4.76 23.06
CA SER A 36 -6.54 -5.65 24.22
C SER A 36 -5.49 -6.77 24.12
N ALA A 37 -4.81 -6.92 22.98
CA ALA A 37 -3.84 -7.99 22.79
C ALA A 37 -2.60 -7.81 23.67
N LYS A 38 -2.21 -8.87 24.40
CA LYS A 38 -0.97 -8.93 25.19
C LYS A 38 0.07 -9.78 24.45
N GLY A 39 1.28 -9.25 24.31
CA GLY A 39 2.37 -9.95 23.61
C GLY A 39 2.29 -9.87 22.09
N PHE A 40 2.86 -10.87 21.42
CA PHE A 40 2.88 -10.97 19.96
C PHE A 40 1.56 -11.51 19.44
N ASP A 41 0.97 -10.81 18.47
CA ASP A 41 -0.29 -11.17 17.82
C ASP A 41 -0.07 -11.24 16.31
N VAL A 42 -0.38 -12.39 15.71
CA VAL A 42 -0.20 -12.61 14.28
C VAL A 42 -1.34 -11.92 13.54
N LEU A 43 -1.02 -10.86 12.81
CA LEU A 43 -2.02 -10.13 12.03
C LEU A 43 -2.17 -10.71 10.62
N PRO A 44 -3.34 -11.33 10.30
CA PRO A 44 -3.56 -11.88 8.98
C PRO A 44 -3.41 -10.79 7.91
N ARG A 45 -2.71 -11.12 6.82
CA ARG A 45 -2.50 -10.24 5.65
C ARG A 45 -1.71 -8.94 5.91
N ARG A 46 -1.22 -8.66 7.13
CA ARG A 46 -0.31 -7.52 7.40
C ARG A 46 0.92 -7.55 6.50
N TRP A 47 1.46 -8.74 6.24
CA TRP A 47 2.58 -8.94 5.32
C TRP A 47 2.33 -8.38 3.92
N VAL A 48 1.07 -8.28 3.45
CA VAL A 48 0.73 -7.73 2.13
C VAL A 48 1.05 -6.23 2.08
N VAL A 49 0.71 -5.51 3.15
CA VAL A 49 1.00 -4.07 3.30
C VAL A 49 2.51 -3.87 3.37
N GLU A 50 3.18 -4.58 4.28
CA GLU A 50 4.63 -4.48 4.49
C GLU A 50 5.41 -4.83 3.22
N ARG A 51 5.04 -5.91 2.53
CA ARG A 51 5.66 -6.31 1.26
C ARG A 51 5.53 -5.22 0.19
N THR A 52 4.40 -4.53 0.15
CA THR A 52 4.19 -3.40 -0.78
C THR A 52 5.14 -2.25 -0.45
N LEU A 53 5.27 -1.89 0.82
CA LEU A 53 6.22 -0.87 1.27
C LEU A 53 7.67 -1.29 0.99
N SER A 54 8.05 -2.55 1.26
CA SER A 54 9.39 -3.07 0.95
C SER A 54 9.72 -3.01 -0.54
N TRP A 55 8.73 -3.23 -1.42
CA TRP A 55 8.93 -3.07 -2.86
C TRP A 55 9.08 -1.60 -3.27
N LEU A 56 8.30 -0.70 -2.68
CA LEU A 56 8.43 0.75 -2.92
C LEU A 56 9.77 1.29 -2.43
N GLY A 57 10.32 0.73 -1.34
CA GLY A 57 11.67 1.05 -0.85
C GLY A 57 12.80 0.76 -1.86
N ARG A 58 12.54 -0.06 -2.89
CA ARG A 58 13.49 -0.26 -4.02
C ARG A 58 13.53 0.93 -4.99
N CYS A 59 12.60 1.86 -4.88
CA CYS A 59 12.64 3.14 -5.59
C CYS A 59 13.46 4.13 -4.75
N ARG A 60 14.67 4.46 -5.20
CA ARG A 60 15.56 5.38 -4.49
C ARG A 60 14.93 6.76 -4.25
N ARG A 61 14.15 7.28 -5.20
CA ARG A 61 13.40 8.54 -5.06
C ARG A 61 12.28 8.52 -4.02
N LEU A 62 11.88 7.35 -3.54
CA LEU A 62 10.91 7.25 -2.43
C LEU A 62 11.59 7.11 -1.06
N SER A 63 12.91 6.95 -1.00
CA SER A 63 13.62 6.58 0.24
C SER A 63 14.90 7.35 0.53
N LYS A 64 15.56 7.91 -0.49
CA LYS A 64 16.87 8.55 -0.39
C LYS A 64 16.94 9.91 -1.09
N ASP A 65 16.21 10.08 -2.19
CA ASP A 65 16.15 11.37 -2.90
C ASP A 65 14.78 12.00 -2.64
N TRP A 66 14.70 13.00 -1.76
CA TRP A 66 13.44 13.62 -1.36
C TRP A 66 12.97 14.65 -2.39
N GLU A 67 11.68 14.64 -2.68
CA GLU A 67 11.08 15.56 -3.63
C GLU A 67 10.85 16.96 -3.02
N LYS A 68 11.03 18.00 -3.84
CA LYS A 68 10.85 19.40 -3.41
C LYS A 68 9.40 19.74 -3.09
N SER A 69 8.44 19.10 -3.75
CA SER A 69 7.01 19.36 -3.59
C SER A 69 6.23 18.07 -3.34
N ILE A 70 5.11 18.20 -2.62
CA ILE A 70 4.18 17.09 -2.36
C ILE A 70 3.67 16.50 -3.68
N ALA A 71 3.32 17.34 -4.64
CA ALA A 71 2.86 16.88 -5.96
C ALA A 71 3.91 16.01 -6.68
N SER A 72 5.20 16.35 -6.59
CA SER A 72 6.27 15.53 -7.16
C SER A 72 6.41 14.20 -6.40
N ALA A 73 6.33 14.23 -5.06
CA ALA A 73 6.35 13.01 -4.24
C ALA A 73 5.20 12.06 -4.60
N GLU A 74 3.98 12.58 -4.74
CA GLU A 74 2.79 11.82 -5.15
C GLU A 74 2.96 11.20 -6.54
N ALA A 75 3.49 11.97 -7.50
CA ALA A 75 3.79 11.46 -8.84
C ALA A 75 4.80 10.30 -8.80
N TRP A 76 5.84 10.39 -7.96
CA TRP A 76 6.81 9.30 -7.80
C TRP A 76 6.22 8.06 -7.14
N VAL A 77 5.30 8.21 -6.19
CA VAL A 77 4.57 7.07 -5.60
C VAL A 77 3.76 6.35 -6.68
N LEU A 78 3.08 7.09 -7.56
CA LEU A 78 2.34 6.51 -8.68
C LEU A 78 3.27 5.80 -9.68
N ILE A 79 4.36 6.45 -10.11
CA ILE A 79 5.34 5.88 -11.04
C ILE A 79 5.96 4.60 -10.46
N ALA A 80 6.32 4.58 -9.18
CA ALA A 80 6.88 3.40 -8.54
C ALA A 80 5.90 2.22 -8.52
N ASN A 81 4.61 2.48 -8.26
CA ASN A 81 3.56 1.47 -8.33
C ASN A 81 3.36 0.94 -9.77
N ILE A 82 3.31 1.83 -10.77
CA ILE A 82 3.20 1.43 -12.18
C ILE A 82 4.37 0.51 -12.56
N ARG A 83 5.61 0.92 -12.29
CA ARG A 83 6.81 0.10 -12.57
C ARG A 83 6.73 -1.28 -11.92
N ARG A 84 6.26 -1.35 -10.66
CA ARG A 84 6.09 -2.62 -9.94
C ARG A 84 5.04 -3.51 -10.64
N VAL A 85 3.85 -2.98 -10.92
CA VAL A 85 2.75 -3.73 -11.52
C VAL A 85 3.14 -4.20 -12.93
N THR A 86 3.76 -3.36 -13.74
CA THR A 86 4.23 -3.73 -15.09
C THR A 86 5.20 -4.92 -15.04
N ARG A 87 6.18 -4.92 -14.13
CA ARG A 87 7.11 -6.05 -13.98
C ARG A 87 6.40 -7.33 -13.53
N TYR A 88 5.43 -7.21 -12.62
CA TYR A 88 4.62 -8.35 -12.19
C TYR A 88 3.83 -8.94 -13.36
N LEU A 89 3.15 -8.11 -14.14
CA LEU A 89 2.36 -8.55 -15.29
C LEU A 89 3.21 -9.23 -16.36
N VAL A 90 4.39 -8.68 -16.67
CA VAL A 90 5.32 -9.30 -17.64
C VAL A 90 5.77 -10.69 -17.17
N LYS A 91 6.06 -10.87 -15.88
CA LYS A 91 6.48 -12.16 -15.33
C LYS A 91 5.37 -13.21 -15.42
N HIS A 92 4.11 -12.82 -15.22
CA HIS A 92 2.97 -13.73 -15.21
C HIS A 92 2.25 -13.88 -16.55
N ARG A 93 2.68 -13.16 -17.60
CA ARG A 93 2.19 -13.33 -18.97
C ARG A 93 2.91 -14.46 -19.72
N LYS A 94 4.08 -14.90 -19.24
CA LYS A 94 4.87 -15.99 -19.84
C LYS A 94 4.53 -17.39 -19.27
N GLN A 95 3.45 -17.49 -18.50
CA GLN A 95 2.86 -18.74 -18.01
C GLN A 95 1.53 -18.94 -18.73
#